data_AF-A0A8C0PVR5-F1
#
_entry.id   AF-A0A8C0PVR5-F1
#
_cell.length_a   1.000
_cell.length_b   1.000
_cell.length_c   1.000
_cell.angle_alpha   90.00
_cell.angle_beta   90.00
_cell.angle_gamma   90.00
#
_symmetry.space_group_name_H-M   'P 1'
#
loop_
_entity.id
_entity.type
_entity.pdbx_description
1 polymer ?
#
loop_
_entity_poly.entity_id
_entity_poly.type
_entity_poly.pdbx_seq_one_letter_code
_entity_poly.pdbx_strand_id
1 'polypeptide(L)'
;MNRWREVLSWVLQYYQVPEKLPPKVLELCVLLYSKMQEPGAVLEVVSAWLQDPDNQGLPEYRALAELHLQRVLLPLGYLSEAEELVVGSAAFSEEERLDVLQDIRKAKQQQKHQHLGSEEAQKLNQEGSFSHKFLSLMMLFRRLWDSIVSHFFSMPFKKSLLAALILCLLVVRFDPDEVRAGTYRQLFHPEQLITGKEDAANNYARGHYTVGKESIDLVLDRIRKLTDACSGLQGFLIFHSFGGGTGSGFTSLLMERLSLDYGKKSKLEFAIYPAPQVSTAVVEPYNSILTTHTTLEHSDCAFMVDNEAIYDICRRNLDIERPTYTNLNRLISQIVSSITASLRFDGALNVDLTEFQTNLVPYPRIHFPLVTYAPIISAEKAYHEQLSVAEITSSCFEPNSQMVKCDPRHGKYMACCMLYRGDVVPKDVNVAIAAIKTKRTIQFVDWCPTGFKVGINYQPPTVVPGGDLAKVQRAVCMLSNTTAIAEAWARLDHKFDLMYAKRAFVHWYVGEGMEEGEFSEAREDLAALEKDYEEVGTDSFEEENEGEEF
;
A
#
# COMPACT_ATOMS: atom_id res chain seq x y z
N MET A 1 17.12 5.62 -13.42
CA MET A 1 17.81 5.59 -14.74
C MET A 1 17.27 6.62 -15.76
N ASN A 2 16.53 7.67 -15.38
CA ASN A 2 15.91 8.60 -16.35
C ASN A 2 16.42 10.06 -16.34
N ARG A 3 17.46 10.39 -15.57
CA ARG A 3 18.01 11.76 -15.47
C ARG A 3 18.82 12.23 -16.68
N TRP A 4 19.05 11.37 -17.68
CA TRP A 4 19.90 11.71 -18.84
C TRP A 4 19.25 12.71 -19.81
N ARG A 5 17.91 12.71 -19.94
CA ARG A 5 17.19 13.70 -20.77
C ARG A 5 17.35 15.12 -20.22
N GLU A 6 17.37 15.24 -18.89
CA GLU A 6 17.63 16.50 -18.20
C GLU A 6 19.07 16.97 -18.45
N VAL A 7 20.07 16.06 -18.32
CA VAL A 7 21.48 16.38 -18.60
C VAL A 7 21.69 16.81 -20.06
N LEU A 8 21.05 16.15 -21.03
CA LEU A 8 21.15 16.53 -22.44
C LEU A 8 20.52 17.91 -22.70
N SER A 9 19.33 18.16 -22.16
CA SER A 9 18.68 19.47 -22.28
C SER A 9 19.54 20.58 -21.67
N TRP A 10 20.26 20.27 -20.60
CA TRP A 10 21.17 21.19 -19.92
C TRP A 10 22.42 21.46 -20.75
N VAL A 11 23.05 20.41 -21.32
CA VAL A 11 24.22 20.55 -22.19
C VAL A 11 23.88 21.33 -23.46
N LEU A 12 22.75 21.03 -24.10
CA LEU A 12 22.29 21.73 -25.31
C LEU A 12 21.81 23.17 -25.03
N GLN A 13 21.28 23.45 -23.84
CA GLN A 13 20.97 24.84 -23.42
C GLN A 13 22.24 25.66 -23.17
N TYR A 14 23.28 25.06 -22.58
CA TYR A 14 24.50 25.75 -22.21
C TYR A 14 25.45 25.96 -23.41
N TYR A 15 25.51 24.98 -24.31
CA TYR A 15 26.31 25.03 -25.54
C TYR A 15 25.39 25.12 -26.76
N GLN A 16 24.97 26.35 -27.08
CA GLN A 16 24.06 26.62 -28.22
C GLN A 16 24.69 26.34 -29.60
N VAL A 17 26.02 26.13 -29.66
CA VAL A 17 26.76 25.82 -30.88
C VAL A 17 27.38 24.43 -30.74
N PRO A 18 26.86 23.40 -31.43
CA PRO A 18 27.32 22.01 -31.29
C PRO A 18 28.78 21.83 -31.70
N GLU A 19 29.28 22.64 -32.64
CA GLU A 19 30.65 22.62 -33.16
C GLU A 19 31.72 22.96 -32.11
N LYS A 20 31.35 23.70 -31.04
CA LYS A 20 32.29 24.19 -30.00
C LYS A 20 32.26 23.39 -28.70
N LEU A 21 31.65 22.20 -28.72
CA LEU A 21 31.57 21.33 -27.54
C LEU A 21 32.95 20.78 -27.14
N PRO A 22 33.27 20.74 -25.83
CA PRO A 22 34.50 20.11 -25.36
C PRO A 22 34.51 18.60 -25.67
N PRO A 23 35.62 18.01 -26.14
CA PRO A 23 35.64 16.62 -26.60
C PRO A 23 35.28 15.59 -25.51
N LYS A 24 35.66 15.85 -24.24
CA LYS A 24 35.29 15.00 -23.10
C LYS A 24 33.77 14.95 -22.82
N VAL A 25 33.06 16.03 -23.14
CA VAL A 25 31.59 16.07 -22.98
C VAL A 25 30.93 15.24 -24.08
N LEU A 26 31.43 15.34 -25.31
CA LEU A 26 31.02 14.51 -26.44
C LEU A 26 31.27 13.02 -26.18
N GLU A 27 32.43 12.65 -25.63
CA GLU A 27 32.77 11.27 -25.27
C GLU A 27 31.75 10.66 -24.30
N LEU A 28 31.40 11.41 -23.24
CA LEU A 28 30.35 11.04 -22.28
C LEU A 28 28.98 10.87 -22.96
N CYS A 29 28.62 11.77 -23.87
CA CYS A 29 27.37 11.66 -24.64
C CYS A 29 27.35 10.40 -25.50
N VAL A 30 28.42 10.08 -26.23
CA VAL A 30 28.49 8.86 -27.06
C VAL A 30 28.40 7.59 -26.20
N LEU A 31 29.10 7.55 -25.06
CA LEU A 31 29.06 6.41 -24.14
C LEU A 31 27.66 6.19 -23.53
N LEU A 32 27.00 7.26 -23.09
CA LEU A 32 25.65 7.22 -22.54
C LEU A 32 24.64 6.67 -23.56
N TYR A 33 24.74 7.08 -24.83
CA TYR A 33 23.81 6.66 -25.87
C TYR A 33 24.09 5.29 -26.45
N SER A 34 25.34 4.81 -26.45
CA SER A 34 25.64 3.43 -26.84
C SER A 34 24.88 2.37 -26.03
N LYS A 35 24.42 2.73 -24.82
CA LYS A 35 23.63 1.85 -23.94
C LYS A 35 22.11 1.98 -24.14
N MET A 36 21.62 2.94 -24.92
CA MET A 36 20.20 3.26 -25.08
C MET A 36 19.85 3.25 -26.58
N GLN A 37 18.99 2.33 -27.02
CA GLN A 37 18.61 2.11 -28.44
C GLN A 37 17.77 3.27 -29.08
N GLU A 38 17.98 4.54 -28.70
CA GLU A 38 17.36 5.73 -29.32
C GLU A 38 18.42 6.83 -29.60
N PRO A 39 19.02 6.87 -30.80
CA PRO A 39 20.26 7.64 -31.04
C PRO A 39 20.12 8.92 -31.88
N GLY A 40 18.93 9.23 -32.40
CA GLY A 40 18.77 10.23 -33.47
C GLY A 40 19.36 11.63 -33.17
N ALA A 41 19.07 12.18 -31.99
CA ALA A 41 19.51 13.53 -31.64
C ALA A 41 21.02 13.66 -31.38
N VAL A 42 21.71 12.57 -31.01
CA VAL A 42 23.16 12.57 -30.80
C VAL A 42 23.92 12.33 -32.10
N LEU A 43 23.31 11.58 -33.02
CA LEU A 43 23.87 11.35 -34.35
C LEU A 43 24.08 12.69 -35.07
N GLU A 44 23.09 13.58 -35.05
CA GLU A 44 23.19 14.92 -35.66
C GLU A 44 24.24 15.82 -34.99
N VAL A 45 24.35 15.80 -33.65
CA VAL A 45 25.30 16.64 -32.90
C VAL A 45 26.73 16.16 -33.10
N VAL A 46 26.96 14.85 -33.05
CA VAL A 46 28.30 14.26 -33.24
C VAL A 46 28.71 14.35 -34.71
N SER A 47 27.78 14.17 -35.67
CA SER A 47 28.07 14.34 -37.09
C SER A 47 28.43 15.79 -37.43
N ALA A 48 27.71 16.77 -36.87
CA ALA A 48 28.04 18.18 -37.05
C ALA A 48 29.42 18.53 -36.49
N TRP A 49 29.78 18.01 -35.31
CA TRP A 49 31.09 18.25 -34.71
C TRP A 49 32.24 17.63 -35.51
N LEU A 50 32.04 16.43 -36.07
CA LEU A 50 33.04 15.73 -36.88
C LEU A 50 33.19 16.32 -38.30
N GLN A 51 32.16 16.95 -38.85
CA GLN A 51 32.22 17.58 -40.17
C GLN A 51 32.90 18.95 -40.16
N ASP A 52 33.10 19.56 -38.99
CA ASP A 52 33.75 20.86 -38.86
C ASP A 52 35.27 20.78 -39.11
N PRO A 53 35.81 21.52 -40.11
CA PRO A 53 37.23 21.51 -40.44
C PRO A 53 38.15 22.00 -39.29
N ASP A 54 37.65 22.84 -38.38
CA ASP A 54 38.46 23.36 -37.26
C ASP A 54 38.76 22.28 -36.22
N ASN A 55 37.88 21.27 -36.10
CA ASN A 55 38.00 20.18 -35.14
C ASN A 55 38.92 19.05 -35.61
N GLN A 56 39.18 18.94 -36.92
CA GLN A 56 40.01 17.87 -37.51
C GLN A 56 41.49 17.96 -37.08
N GLY A 57 41.95 19.13 -36.62
CA GLY A 57 43.30 19.34 -36.10
C GLY A 57 43.48 18.97 -34.62
N LEU A 58 42.43 18.60 -33.89
CA LEU A 58 42.49 18.30 -32.46
C LEU A 58 43.05 16.89 -32.20
N PRO A 59 43.93 16.72 -31.19
CA PRO A 59 44.50 15.40 -30.86
C PRO A 59 43.42 14.39 -30.40
N GLU A 60 42.31 14.89 -29.85
CA GLU A 60 41.19 14.09 -29.32
C GLU A 60 40.17 13.70 -30.41
N TYR A 61 40.27 14.26 -31.62
CA TYR A 61 39.35 14.00 -32.74
C TYR A 61 39.34 12.52 -33.13
N ARG A 62 40.54 11.90 -33.19
CA ARG A 62 40.70 10.49 -33.58
C ARG A 62 39.95 9.55 -32.63
N ALA A 63 40.15 9.72 -31.32
CA ALA A 63 39.54 8.86 -30.31
C ALA A 63 38.01 8.97 -30.34
N LEU A 64 37.48 10.18 -30.57
CA LEU A 64 36.04 10.41 -30.65
C LEU A 64 35.42 9.79 -31.92
N ALA A 65 36.10 9.91 -33.06
CA ALA A 65 35.66 9.31 -34.33
C ALA A 65 35.62 7.78 -34.26
N GLU A 66 36.65 7.14 -33.68
CA GLU A 66 36.68 5.69 -33.44
C GLU A 66 35.54 5.23 -32.53
N LEU A 67 35.29 5.98 -31.45
CA LEU A 67 34.25 5.64 -30.47
C LEU A 67 32.85 5.78 -31.09
N HIS A 68 32.60 6.83 -31.87
CA HIS A 68 31.33 7.04 -32.59
C HIS A 68 31.06 5.94 -33.63
N LEU A 69 32.09 5.56 -34.39
CA LEU A 69 32.00 4.49 -35.38
C LEU A 69 31.63 3.14 -34.74
N GLN A 70 32.35 2.74 -33.70
CA GLN A 70 32.17 1.43 -33.06
C GLN A 70 30.89 1.32 -32.24
N ARG A 71 30.49 2.40 -31.56
CA ARG A 71 29.40 2.36 -30.57
C ARG A 71 28.06 2.85 -31.10
N VAL A 72 28.05 3.61 -32.20
CA VAL A 72 26.83 4.23 -32.75
C VAL A 72 26.58 3.79 -34.18
N LEU A 73 27.48 4.07 -35.12
CA LEU A 73 27.20 3.86 -36.55
C LEU A 73 27.08 2.36 -36.93
N LEU A 74 28.02 1.52 -36.48
CA LEU A 74 28.01 0.09 -36.80
C LEU A 74 26.80 -0.67 -36.18
N PRO A 75 26.46 -0.51 -34.89
CA PRO A 75 25.30 -1.19 -34.29
C PRO A 75 23.95 -0.77 -34.88
N LEU A 76 23.85 0.46 -35.40
CA LEU A 76 22.60 1.00 -35.96
C LEU A 76 22.42 0.74 -37.45
N GLY A 77 23.46 0.24 -38.13
CA GLY A 77 23.39 -0.11 -39.55
C GLY A 77 23.51 1.07 -40.52
N TYR A 78 23.96 2.24 -40.08
CA TYR A 78 24.26 3.40 -40.93
C TYR A 78 25.61 3.24 -41.64
N LEU A 79 25.71 2.20 -42.48
CA LEU A 79 26.96 1.75 -43.09
C LEU A 79 27.55 2.73 -44.11
N SER A 80 26.74 3.58 -44.75
CA SER A 80 27.20 4.60 -45.71
C SER A 80 27.88 5.78 -45.01
N GLU A 81 27.30 6.26 -43.91
CA GLU A 81 27.86 7.35 -43.10
C GLU A 81 29.16 6.91 -42.40
N ALA A 82 29.22 5.65 -41.98
CA ALA A 82 30.44 5.02 -41.48
C ALA A 82 31.56 4.97 -42.55
N GLU A 83 31.22 4.66 -43.80
CA GLU A 83 32.17 4.60 -44.92
C GLU A 83 32.69 6.02 -45.27
N GLU A 84 31.81 7.03 -45.33
CA GLU A 84 32.21 8.42 -45.58
C GLU A 84 33.11 9.00 -44.49
N LEU A 85 32.84 8.69 -43.22
CA LEU A 85 33.64 9.17 -42.09
C LEU A 85 35.06 8.59 -42.06
N VAL A 86 35.21 7.31 -42.46
CA VAL A 86 36.51 6.63 -42.52
C VAL A 86 37.32 7.07 -43.74
N VAL A 87 36.66 7.32 -44.87
CA VAL A 87 37.29 7.80 -46.12
C VAL A 87 37.65 9.28 -46.05
N GLY A 88 36.82 10.12 -45.42
CA GLY A 88 36.99 11.57 -45.35
C GLY A 88 37.94 12.06 -44.26
N SER A 89 38.27 11.24 -43.25
CA SER A 89 39.13 11.66 -42.14
C SER A 89 40.61 11.31 -42.36
N ALA A 90 41.49 12.32 -42.36
CA ALA A 90 42.95 12.16 -42.43
C ALA A 90 43.57 11.50 -41.18
N ALA A 91 42.80 11.27 -40.11
CA ALA A 91 43.28 10.81 -38.81
C ALA A 91 43.55 9.29 -38.72
N PHE A 92 43.02 8.48 -39.65
CA PHE A 92 43.21 7.03 -39.70
C PHE A 92 44.43 6.63 -40.53
N SER A 93 45.20 5.64 -40.07
CA SER A 93 46.30 5.05 -40.84
C SER A 93 45.77 4.19 -41.99
N GLU A 94 46.55 3.98 -43.06
CA GLU A 94 46.09 3.21 -44.24
C GLU A 94 45.72 1.75 -43.90
N GLU A 95 46.43 1.12 -42.95
CA GLU A 95 46.16 -0.24 -42.50
C GLU A 95 44.83 -0.33 -41.72
N GLU A 96 44.56 0.62 -40.82
CA GLU A 96 43.32 0.65 -40.03
C GLU A 96 42.09 0.97 -40.90
N ARG A 97 42.22 1.83 -41.91
CA ARG A 97 41.15 2.10 -42.88
C ARG A 97 40.73 0.84 -43.61
N LEU A 98 41.70 -0.01 -43.98
CA LEU A 98 41.45 -1.27 -44.69
C LEU A 98 40.68 -2.27 -43.83
N ASP A 99 41.02 -2.40 -42.55
CA ASP A 99 40.35 -3.32 -41.62
C ASP A 99 38.90 -2.90 -41.35
N VAL A 100 38.67 -1.62 -41.07
CA VAL A 100 37.32 -1.08 -40.82
C VAL A 100 36.42 -1.20 -42.05
N LEU A 101 36.96 -0.93 -43.25
CA LEU A 101 36.21 -1.08 -44.50
C LEU A 101 35.89 -2.55 -44.81
N GLN A 102 36.75 -3.50 -44.40
CA GLN A 102 36.45 -4.93 -44.51
C GLN A 102 35.29 -5.34 -43.60
N ASP A 103 35.25 -4.84 -42.37
CA ASP A 103 34.18 -5.15 -41.42
C ASP A 103 32.83 -4.54 -41.84
N ILE A 104 32.84 -3.31 -42.38
CA ILE A 104 31.66 -2.69 -43.00
C ILE A 104 31.16 -3.53 -44.20
N ARG A 105 32.06 -4.05 -45.05
CA ARG A 105 31.67 -4.92 -46.18
C ARG A 105 31.07 -6.25 -45.72
N LYS A 106 31.60 -6.87 -44.66
CA LYS A 106 31.04 -8.09 -44.06
C LYS A 106 29.64 -7.83 -43.49
N ALA A 107 29.43 -6.72 -42.77
CA ALA A 107 28.13 -6.33 -42.25
C ALA A 107 27.10 -6.07 -43.36
N LYS A 108 27.52 -5.44 -44.47
CA LYS A 108 26.69 -5.20 -45.67
C LYS A 108 26.27 -6.51 -46.37
N GLN A 109 27.14 -7.53 -46.36
CA GLN A 109 26.81 -8.86 -46.88
C GLN A 109 25.82 -9.62 -45.98
N GLN A 110 25.93 -9.49 -44.65
CA GLN A 110 25.00 -10.11 -43.70
C GLN A 110 23.57 -9.51 -43.79
N GLN A 111 23.44 -8.19 -43.96
CA GLN A 111 22.13 -7.55 -44.22
C GLN A 111 21.50 -8.01 -45.54
N LYS A 112 22.31 -8.23 -46.58
CA LYS A 112 21.82 -8.72 -47.88
C LYS A 112 21.27 -10.15 -47.81
N HIS A 113 21.87 -11.02 -46.99
CA HIS A 113 21.39 -12.38 -46.76
C HIS A 113 20.08 -12.45 -45.95
N GLN A 114 19.83 -11.50 -45.04
CA GLN A 114 18.53 -11.40 -44.34
C GLN A 114 17.39 -10.92 -45.27
N HIS A 115 17.70 -10.14 -46.30
CA HIS A 115 16.72 -9.70 -47.30
C HIS A 115 16.31 -10.80 -48.30
N LEU A 116 17.23 -11.70 -48.67
CA LEU A 116 16.97 -12.82 -49.58
C LEU A 116 16.02 -13.89 -49.00
N GLY A 117 15.99 -14.08 -47.68
CA GLY A 117 15.01 -14.95 -46.99
C GLY A 117 13.58 -14.41 -46.98
N SER A 118 13.39 -13.13 -47.31
CA SER A 118 12.09 -12.48 -47.44
C SER A 118 11.55 -12.46 -48.89
N GLU A 119 12.39 -12.79 -49.89
CA GLU A 119 12.03 -12.72 -51.31
C GLU A 119 11.31 -13.98 -51.83
N GLU A 120 11.48 -15.15 -51.19
CA GLU A 120 10.71 -16.36 -51.53
C GLU A 120 9.23 -16.28 -51.10
N ALA A 121 8.89 -15.42 -50.14
CA ALA A 121 7.53 -15.20 -49.67
C ALA A 121 6.74 -14.15 -50.51
N GLN A 122 7.38 -13.48 -51.47
CA GLN A 122 6.81 -12.34 -52.21
C GLN A 122 6.53 -12.58 -53.71
N LYS A 123 6.72 -13.80 -54.21
CA LYS A 123 6.42 -14.14 -55.62
C LYS A 123 4.92 -14.32 -55.95
N LEU A 124 3.99 -14.06 -55.03
CA LEU A 124 2.58 -14.38 -55.19
C LEU A 124 1.62 -13.19 -55.21
N ASN A 125 2.06 -11.93 -55.28
CA ASN A 125 1.14 -10.81 -55.54
C ASN A 125 1.86 -9.58 -56.08
N GLN A 126 2.04 -9.54 -57.40
CA GLN A 126 2.20 -8.30 -58.16
C GLN A 126 1.01 -8.15 -59.09
N GLU A 127 -0.08 -7.52 -58.63
CA GLU A 127 -0.97 -6.77 -59.51
C GLU A 127 -1.47 -5.49 -58.80
N GLY A 128 -0.81 -4.38 -59.12
CA GLY A 128 -1.46 -3.12 -59.54
C GLY A 128 -2.42 -2.40 -58.59
N SER A 129 -1.89 -1.38 -57.88
CA SER A 129 -2.49 -0.03 -57.86
C SER A 129 -3.69 0.31 -56.94
N PHE A 130 -4.05 -0.50 -55.93
CA PHE A 130 -5.03 -0.08 -54.90
C PHE A 130 -4.46 0.11 -53.48
N SER A 131 -3.16 -0.14 -53.31
CA SER A 131 -2.56 -0.36 -52.00
C SER A 131 -2.13 0.91 -51.23
N HIS A 132 -1.93 2.09 -51.81
CA HIS A 132 -1.36 3.20 -51.01
C HIS A 132 -2.30 3.80 -49.95
N LYS A 133 -3.63 3.79 -50.19
CA LYS A 133 -4.62 4.19 -49.18
C LYS A 133 -4.90 3.07 -48.18
N PHE A 134 -4.88 1.81 -48.60
CA PHE A 134 -5.07 0.66 -47.71
C PHE A 134 -3.83 0.40 -46.83
N LEU A 135 -2.61 0.67 -47.31
CA LEU A 135 -1.37 0.60 -46.52
C LEU A 135 -1.28 1.73 -45.50
N SER A 136 -1.72 2.95 -45.85
CA SER A 136 -1.83 4.04 -44.87
C SER A 136 -2.89 3.73 -43.83
N LEU A 137 -4.04 3.16 -44.23
CA LEU A 137 -5.10 2.74 -43.32
C LEU A 137 -4.67 1.53 -42.45
N MET A 138 -3.89 0.59 -42.98
CA MET A 138 -3.31 -0.54 -42.22
C MET A 138 -2.11 -0.14 -41.37
N MET A 139 -1.32 0.87 -41.74
CA MET A 139 -0.29 1.45 -40.89
C MET A 139 -0.91 2.33 -39.80
N LEU A 140 -2.02 2.99 -40.07
CA LEU A 140 -2.85 3.64 -39.05
C LEU A 140 -3.52 2.60 -38.17
N PHE A 141 -4.06 1.50 -38.71
CA PHE A 141 -4.62 0.41 -37.93
C PHE A 141 -3.55 -0.34 -37.15
N ARG A 142 -2.32 -0.46 -37.67
CA ARG A 142 -1.18 -1.10 -36.99
C ARG A 142 -0.51 -0.15 -36.01
N ARG A 143 -0.50 1.17 -36.24
CA ARG A 143 -0.11 2.17 -35.24
C ARG A 143 -1.19 2.38 -34.19
N LEU A 144 -2.47 2.28 -34.53
CA LEU A 144 -3.56 2.21 -33.56
C LEU A 144 -3.56 0.87 -32.87
N TRP A 145 -3.22 -0.24 -33.51
CA TRP A 145 -3.11 -1.55 -32.87
C TRP A 145 -1.86 -1.60 -32.00
N ASP A 146 -0.72 -1.11 -32.44
CA ASP A 146 0.51 -1.05 -31.64
C ASP A 146 0.44 0.07 -30.60
N SER A 147 -0.34 1.14 -30.81
CA SER A 147 -0.66 2.14 -29.79
C SER A 147 -1.75 1.65 -28.85
N ILE A 148 -2.73 0.86 -29.29
CA ILE A 148 -3.75 0.24 -28.43
C ILE A 148 -3.14 -0.91 -27.69
N VAL A 149 -2.22 -1.70 -28.27
CA VAL A 149 -1.48 -2.82 -27.68
C VAL A 149 -0.37 -2.29 -26.80
N SER A 150 0.36 -1.23 -27.16
CA SER A 150 1.28 -0.57 -26.23
C SER A 150 0.53 0.20 -25.16
N HIS A 151 -0.66 0.75 -25.44
CA HIS A 151 -1.53 1.31 -24.40
C HIS A 151 -2.29 0.22 -23.63
N PHE A 152 -2.47 -1.01 -24.14
CA PHE A 152 -3.05 -2.17 -23.43
C PHE A 152 -1.98 -2.83 -22.56
N PHE A 153 -0.74 -2.90 -23.05
CA PHE A 153 0.44 -3.41 -22.35
C PHE A 153 1.08 -2.36 -21.43
N SER A 154 0.87 -1.06 -21.67
CA SER A 154 1.24 0.05 -20.77
C SER A 154 0.05 0.59 -19.96
N MET A 155 -1.16 0.08 -20.17
CA MET A 155 -2.24 0.26 -19.20
C MET A 155 -1.94 -0.59 -17.97
N PRO A 156 -2.39 -0.16 -16.79
CA PRO A 156 -1.83 -0.53 -15.49
C PRO A 156 -2.30 -1.91 -15.02
N PHE A 157 -2.21 -2.94 -15.87
CA PHE A 157 -2.56 -4.31 -15.51
C PHE A 157 -1.57 -4.93 -14.50
N LYS A 158 -0.43 -4.28 -14.25
CA LYS A 158 0.49 -4.61 -13.16
C LYS A 158 0.20 -3.91 -11.83
N LYS A 159 -0.67 -2.90 -11.74
CA LYS A 159 -1.00 -2.32 -10.42
C LYS A 159 -1.88 -3.28 -9.60
N SER A 160 -2.66 -4.15 -10.25
CA SER A 160 -3.40 -5.19 -9.55
C SER A 160 -2.50 -6.33 -9.05
N LEU A 161 -1.44 -6.65 -9.80
CA LEU A 161 -0.44 -7.64 -9.35
C LEU A 161 0.51 -7.07 -8.30
N LEU A 162 0.85 -5.77 -8.36
CA LEU A 162 1.67 -5.10 -7.35
C LEU A 162 0.91 -4.92 -6.03
N ALA A 163 -0.40 -4.63 -6.10
CA ALA A 163 -1.26 -4.60 -4.92
C ALA A 163 -1.44 -6.01 -4.31
N ALA A 164 -1.52 -7.06 -5.13
CA ALA A 164 -1.49 -8.45 -4.67
C ALA A 164 -0.10 -8.89 -4.15
N LEU A 165 0.97 -8.25 -4.61
CA LEU A 165 2.35 -8.45 -4.11
C LEU A 165 2.60 -7.76 -2.76
N ILE A 166 1.83 -6.72 -2.41
CA ILE A 166 1.98 -5.96 -1.15
C ILE A 166 1.03 -6.50 -0.05
N LEU A 167 -0.09 -7.14 -0.41
CA LEU A 167 -0.89 -7.94 0.52
C LEU A 167 -0.98 -9.39 0.02
N CYS A 168 -0.11 -10.26 0.55
CA CYS A 168 -0.35 -11.70 0.50
C CYS A 168 -1.54 -12.01 1.42
N LEU A 169 -2.75 -11.83 0.88
CA LEU A 169 -3.99 -11.97 1.63
C LEU A 169 -4.34 -13.45 1.72
N LEU A 170 -3.99 -14.06 2.86
CA LEU A 170 -4.48 -15.39 3.21
C LEU A 170 -5.86 -15.24 3.84
N VAL A 171 -6.89 -15.77 3.16
CA VAL A 171 -8.25 -15.77 3.70
C VAL A 171 -8.50 -17.13 4.33
N VAL A 172 -8.46 -17.19 5.65
CA VAL A 172 -9.04 -18.29 6.42
C VAL A 172 -10.51 -17.95 6.63
N ARG A 173 -11.38 -18.50 5.78
CA ARG A 173 -12.84 -18.41 5.96
C ARG A 173 -13.42 -19.80 5.89
N PHE A 174 -14.40 -20.06 6.75
CA PHE A 174 -15.16 -21.31 6.74
C PHE A 174 -16.25 -21.33 5.63
N ASP A 175 -16.58 -20.18 5.02
CA ASP A 175 -17.42 -20.08 3.79
C ASP A 175 -16.75 -19.21 2.70
N PRO A 176 -15.77 -19.72 1.94
CA PRO A 176 -15.20 -19.04 0.79
C PRO A 176 -15.97 -19.35 -0.49
N ASP A 177 -17.08 -20.10 -0.45
CA ASP A 177 -17.81 -20.47 -1.66
C ASP A 177 -18.36 -19.24 -2.40
N GLU A 178 -18.77 -18.19 -1.67
CA GLU A 178 -19.09 -16.90 -2.29
C GLU A 178 -17.88 -16.23 -2.95
N VAL A 179 -16.67 -16.39 -2.40
CA VAL A 179 -15.43 -15.85 -2.98
C VAL A 179 -15.01 -16.67 -4.20
N ARG A 180 -15.17 -18.00 -4.15
CA ARG A 180 -14.89 -18.96 -5.23
C ARG A 180 -15.89 -18.82 -6.39
N ALA A 181 -17.13 -18.43 -6.11
CA ALA A 181 -18.16 -18.21 -7.13
C ALA A 181 -18.29 -16.74 -7.57
N GLY A 182 -17.79 -15.79 -6.77
CA GLY A 182 -17.98 -14.36 -6.97
C GLY A 182 -17.15 -13.75 -8.10
N THR A 183 -17.32 -12.44 -8.27
CA THR A 183 -16.66 -11.64 -9.33
C THR A 183 -15.13 -11.76 -9.28
N TYR A 184 -14.56 -11.91 -8.09
CA TYR A 184 -13.10 -11.97 -7.87
C TYR A 184 -12.53 -13.39 -7.75
N ARG A 185 -13.26 -14.42 -8.20
CA ARG A 185 -12.83 -15.83 -8.08
C ARG A 185 -11.47 -16.15 -8.70
N GLN A 186 -11.07 -15.42 -9.74
CA GLN A 186 -9.79 -15.63 -10.45
C GLN A 186 -8.62 -14.88 -9.80
N LEU A 187 -8.89 -14.01 -8.81
CA LEU A 187 -7.87 -13.18 -8.19
C LEU A 187 -7.03 -13.96 -7.18
N PHE A 188 -7.65 -14.89 -6.44
CA PHE A 188 -7.01 -15.65 -5.38
C PHE A 188 -6.55 -17.01 -5.87
N HIS A 189 -5.35 -17.42 -5.45
CA HIS A 189 -4.92 -18.78 -5.70
C HIS A 189 -5.78 -19.76 -4.88
N PRO A 190 -6.33 -20.84 -5.46
CA PRO A 190 -7.22 -21.76 -4.73
C PRO A 190 -6.62 -22.31 -3.44
N GLU A 191 -5.29 -22.48 -3.38
CA GLU A 191 -4.59 -22.96 -2.19
C GLU A 191 -4.50 -21.93 -1.04
N GLN A 192 -4.79 -20.65 -1.30
CA GLN A 192 -4.87 -19.60 -0.28
C GLN A 192 -6.25 -19.55 0.39
N LEU A 193 -7.25 -20.23 -0.18
CA LEU A 193 -8.61 -20.29 0.34
C LEU A 193 -8.80 -21.59 1.12
N ILE A 194 -8.47 -21.52 2.42
CA ILE A 194 -8.49 -22.68 3.32
C ILE A 194 -9.85 -22.75 4.02
N THR A 195 -10.45 -23.94 3.99
CA THR A 195 -11.76 -24.25 4.59
C THR A 195 -11.67 -25.44 5.52
N GLY A 196 -12.29 -25.34 6.69
CA GLY A 196 -12.64 -26.50 7.51
C GLY A 196 -14.02 -27.07 7.15
N LYS A 197 -14.33 -28.25 7.68
CA LYS A 197 -15.66 -28.88 7.52
C LYS A 197 -16.66 -28.43 8.58
N GLU A 198 -16.16 -28.17 9.79
CA GLU A 198 -16.94 -27.73 10.94
C GLU A 198 -16.53 -26.32 11.32
N ASP A 199 -17.49 -25.52 11.76
CA ASP A 199 -17.22 -24.21 12.33
C ASP A 199 -16.92 -24.29 13.83
N ALA A 200 -16.50 -23.15 14.39
CA ALA A 200 -16.31 -23.01 15.83
C ALA A 200 -17.63 -22.76 16.59
N ALA A 201 -18.79 -22.73 15.91
CA ALA A 201 -20.12 -22.52 16.51
C ALA A 201 -20.21 -21.38 17.56
N ASN A 202 -19.56 -20.23 17.30
CA ASN A 202 -19.45 -19.11 18.24
C ASN A 202 -18.80 -19.43 19.60
N ASN A 203 -17.96 -20.46 19.66
CA ASN A 203 -17.25 -20.87 20.86
C ASN A 203 -15.73 -20.70 20.68
N TYR A 204 -15.11 -19.84 21.50
CA TYR A 204 -13.66 -19.64 21.53
C TYR A 204 -12.89 -20.95 21.71
N ALA A 205 -13.31 -21.81 22.63
CA ALA A 205 -12.61 -23.05 22.94
C ALA A 205 -12.56 -24.00 21.74
N ARG A 206 -13.63 -24.06 20.92
CA ARG A 206 -13.61 -24.81 19.66
C ARG A 206 -12.59 -24.26 18.68
N GLY A 207 -12.57 -22.93 18.53
CA GLY A 207 -11.66 -22.23 17.63
C GLY A 207 -10.20 -22.36 18.03
N HIS A 208 -9.90 -22.46 19.33
CA HIS A 208 -8.54 -22.48 19.86
C HIS A 208 -8.04 -23.91 20.14
N TYR A 209 -8.83 -24.75 20.80
CA TYR A 209 -8.37 -26.03 21.34
C TYR A 209 -8.72 -27.25 20.49
N THR A 210 -9.89 -27.31 19.86
CA THR A 210 -10.34 -28.50 19.11
C THR A 210 -10.20 -28.30 17.61
N VAL A 211 -11.16 -27.66 16.96
CA VAL A 211 -11.21 -27.46 15.50
C VAL A 211 -10.00 -26.67 15.00
N GLY A 212 -9.55 -25.67 15.76
CA GLY A 212 -8.41 -24.85 15.39
C GLY A 212 -7.10 -25.62 15.25
N LYS A 213 -6.84 -26.56 16.16
CA LYS A 213 -5.61 -27.38 16.15
C LYS A 213 -5.52 -28.30 14.94
N GLU A 214 -6.65 -28.74 14.40
CA GLU A 214 -6.66 -29.56 13.18
C GLU A 214 -6.28 -28.74 11.93
N SER A 215 -6.58 -27.44 11.94
CA SER A 215 -6.41 -26.56 10.77
C SER A 215 -5.13 -25.71 10.81
N ILE A 216 -4.54 -25.49 11.99
CA ILE A 216 -3.44 -24.53 12.17
C ILE A 216 -2.19 -24.89 11.37
N ASP A 217 -1.80 -26.17 11.33
CA ASP A 217 -0.59 -26.61 10.62
C ASP A 217 -0.70 -26.37 9.12
N LEU A 218 -1.89 -26.59 8.56
CA LEU A 218 -2.18 -26.30 7.15
C LEU A 218 -2.07 -24.81 6.87
N VAL A 219 -2.63 -23.97 7.74
CA VAL A 219 -2.61 -22.51 7.61
C VAL A 219 -1.17 -21.99 7.69
N LEU A 220 -0.38 -22.45 8.67
CA LEU A 220 1.02 -22.07 8.83
C LEU A 220 1.87 -22.49 7.62
N ASP A 221 1.67 -23.69 7.06
CA ASP A 221 2.39 -24.10 5.85
C ASP A 221 2.09 -23.19 4.65
N ARG A 222 0.83 -22.74 4.50
CA ARG A 222 0.45 -21.79 3.44
C ARG A 222 1.03 -20.41 3.68
N ILE A 223 1.01 -19.92 4.92
CA ILE A 223 1.66 -18.66 5.27
C ILE A 223 3.15 -18.73 4.95
N ARG A 224 3.83 -19.82 5.35
CA ARG A 224 5.24 -20.04 5.08
C ARG A 224 5.59 -19.98 3.59
N LYS A 225 4.79 -20.64 2.73
CA LYS A 225 4.98 -20.56 1.27
C LYS A 225 4.88 -19.13 0.74
N LEU A 226 4.01 -18.30 1.31
CA LEU A 226 3.88 -16.89 0.94
C LEU A 226 5.06 -16.07 1.48
N THR A 227 5.51 -16.35 2.71
CA THR A 227 6.67 -15.65 3.27
C THR A 227 7.96 -15.98 2.53
N ASP A 228 8.13 -17.22 2.07
CA ASP A 228 9.32 -17.65 1.31
C ASP A 228 9.39 -17.00 -0.07
N ALA A 229 8.25 -16.63 -0.65
CA ALA A 229 8.18 -15.88 -1.90
C ALA A 229 8.54 -14.39 -1.72
N CYS A 230 8.53 -13.88 -0.49
CA CYS A 230 8.82 -12.48 -0.18
C CYS A 230 10.33 -12.27 0.06
N SER A 231 10.94 -11.32 -0.65
CA SER A 231 12.34 -10.93 -0.41
C SER A 231 12.54 -10.12 0.87
N GLY A 232 11.48 -9.54 1.44
CA GLY A 232 11.53 -8.67 2.61
C GLY A 232 10.16 -8.50 3.26
N LEU A 233 9.72 -9.54 3.99
CA LEU A 233 8.48 -9.49 4.76
C LEU A 233 8.56 -8.41 5.85
N GLN A 234 7.62 -7.46 5.84
CA GLN A 234 7.50 -6.43 6.88
C GLN A 234 6.71 -6.95 8.09
N GLY A 235 5.55 -7.56 7.85
CA GLY A 235 4.64 -7.97 8.91
C GLY A 235 3.36 -8.63 8.40
N PHE A 236 2.43 -8.86 9.31
CA PHE A 236 1.13 -9.48 9.06
C PHE A 236 0.00 -8.48 9.37
N LEU A 237 -1.04 -8.48 8.54
CA LEU A 237 -2.30 -7.76 8.79
C LEU A 237 -3.39 -8.81 9.00
N ILE A 238 -3.97 -8.85 10.19
CA ILE A 238 -4.92 -9.89 10.61
C ILE A 238 -6.29 -9.26 10.77
N PHE A 239 -7.27 -9.77 10.03
CA PHE A 239 -8.64 -9.29 10.06
C PHE A 239 -9.50 -10.34 10.75
N HIS A 240 -10.10 -9.99 11.89
CA HIS A 240 -10.89 -10.93 12.67
C HIS A 240 -11.99 -10.22 13.46
N SER A 241 -12.90 -11.01 14.03
CA SER A 241 -13.97 -10.52 14.91
C SER A 241 -13.73 -11.03 16.33
N PHE A 242 -13.95 -10.19 17.33
CA PHE A 242 -13.89 -10.63 18.73
C PHE A 242 -15.06 -11.55 19.12
N GLY A 243 -16.25 -11.33 18.52
CA GLY A 243 -17.46 -12.06 18.91
C GLY A 243 -17.56 -13.50 18.39
N GLY A 244 -17.01 -13.80 17.20
CA GLY A 244 -17.14 -15.12 16.57
C GLY A 244 -16.10 -16.12 17.08
N GLY A 245 -16.49 -17.39 17.26
CA GLY A 245 -15.61 -18.42 17.84
C GLY A 245 -14.33 -18.71 17.04
N THR A 246 -14.40 -18.62 15.71
CA THR A 246 -13.22 -18.71 14.84
C THR A 246 -12.41 -17.41 14.91
N GLY A 247 -13.08 -16.27 14.79
CA GLY A 247 -12.41 -14.96 14.79
C GLY A 247 -11.70 -14.65 16.10
N SER A 248 -12.17 -15.20 17.22
CA SER A 248 -11.54 -15.12 18.52
C SER A 248 -10.52 -16.27 18.69
N GLY A 249 -10.99 -17.50 18.82
CA GLY A 249 -10.18 -18.66 19.20
C GLY A 249 -9.08 -19.03 18.21
N PHE A 250 -9.42 -19.12 16.91
CA PHE A 250 -8.42 -19.49 15.90
C PHE A 250 -7.40 -18.37 15.70
N THR A 251 -7.82 -17.11 15.80
CA THR A 251 -6.90 -15.96 15.71
C THR A 251 -5.92 -15.95 16.86
N SER A 252 -6.36 -16.17 18.09
CA SER A 252 -5.48 -16.30 19.25
C SER A 252 -4.42 -17.39 19.05
N LEU A 253 -4.85 -18.58 18.62
CA LEU A 253 -3.94 -19.69 18.31
C LEU A 253 -2.96 -19.31 17.18
N LEU A 254 -3.44 -18.65 16.13
CA LEU A 254 -2.60 -18.21 15.02
C LEU A 254 -1.56 -17.18 15.46
N MET A 255 -1.93 -16.24 16.33
CA MET A 255 -1.06 -15.19 16.85
C MET A 255 0.07 -15.74 17.71
N GLU A 256 -0.21 -16.73 18.56
CA GLU A 256 0.81 -17.46 19.32
C GLU A 256 1.83 -18.11 18.38
N ARG A 257 1.34 -18.85 17.38
CA ARG A 257 2.21 -19.57 16.42
C ARG A 257 3.02 -18.63 15.53
N LEU A 258 2.40 -17.55 15.04
CA LEU A 258 3.11 -16.53 14.27
C LEU A 258 4.17 -15.80 15.11
N SER A 259 3.95 -15.63 16.40
CA SER A 259 4.95 -15.04 17.30
C SER A 259 6.13 -15.98 17.55
N LEU A 260 5.88 -17.30 17.60
CA LEU A 260 6.96 -18.30 17.69
C LEU A 260 7.81 -18.36 16.41
N ASP A 261 7.17 -18.40 15.24
CA ASP A 261 7.87 -18.56 13.96
C ASP A 261 8.46 -17.23 13.43
N TYR A 262 7.75 -16.11 13.64
CA TYR A 262 8.06 -14.80 13.08
C TYR A 262 8.12 -13.68 14.15
N GLY A 263 8.71 -13.95 15.32
CA GLY A 263 8.70 -13.02 16.46
C GLY A 263 9.23 -11.60 16.19
N LYS A 264 10.12 -11.40 15.21
CA LYS A 264 10.63 -10.06 14.85
C LYS A 264 9.74 -9.26 13.90
N LYS A 265 8.66 -9.84 13.39
CA LYS A 265 7.79 -9.22 12.40
C LYS A 265 6.58 -8.58 13.06
N SER A 266 6.23 -7.39 12.58
CA SER A 266 5.09 -6.64 13.13
C SER A 266 3.77 -7.34 12.80
N LYS A 267 2.86 -7.41 13.75
CA LYS A 267 1.52 -8.00 13.61
C LYS A 267 0.50 -6.92 13.96
N LEU A 268 -0.27 -6.49 12.97
CA LEU A 268 -1.35 -5.52 13.15
C LEU A 268 -2.70 -6.21 13.01
N GLU A 269 -3.63 -5.88 13.88
CA GLU A 269 -4.97 -6.44 13.89
C GLU A 269 -6.00 -5.40 13.47
N PHE A 270 -6.99 -5.84 12.70
CA PHE A 270 -8.24 -5.14 12.47
C PHE A 270 -9.34 -5.98 13.12
N ALA A 271 -9.66 -5.60 14.36
CA ALA A 271 -10.56 -6.34 15.21
C ALA A 271 -11.96 -5.72 15.19
N ILE A 272 -12.94 -6.50 14.75
CA ILE A 272 -14.35 -6.09 14.78
C ILE A 272 -14.88 -6.29 16.20
N TYR A 273 -15.16 -5.18 16.87
CA TYR A 273 -15.71 -5.12 18.22
C TYR A 273 -17.23 -5.42 18.19
N PRO A 274 -17.74 -6.27 19.11
CA PRO A 274 -19.13 -6.72 19.09
C PRO A 274 -20.09 -5.61 19.51
N ALA A 275 -21.22 -5.53 18.80
CA ALA A 275 -22.27 -4.56 19.06
C ALA A 275 -23.59 -5.27 19.38
N PRO A 276 -24.26 -4.98 20.51
CA PRO A 276 -25.47 -5.70 20.94
C PRO A 276 -26.63 -5.61 19.94
N GLN A 277 -26.71 -4.55 19.13
CA GLN A 277 -27.78 -4.34 18.15
C GLN A 277 -27.63 -5.21 16.89
N VAL A 278 -26.38 -5.57 16.54
CA VAL A 278 -26.02 -6.32 15.32
C VAL A 278 -25.42 -7.68 15.66
N SER A 279 -25.34 -8.00 16.95
CA SER A 279 -24.80 -9.23 17.50
C SER A 279 -25.72 -10.40 17.16
N THR A 280 -25.12 -11.51 16.74
CA THR A 280 -25.84 -12.75 16.44
C THR A 280 -25.62 -13.81 17.52
N ALA A 281 -24.62 -13.62 18.39
CA ALA A 281 -24.25 -14.57 19.42
C ALA A 281 -24.33 -13.96 20.82
N VAL A 282 -24.97 -14.69 21.75
CA VAL A 282 -25.12 -14.26 23.15
C VAL A 282 -23.78 -14.29 23.89
N VAL A 283 -22.87 -15.18 23.48
CA VAL A 283 -21.58 -15.42 24.14
C VAL A 283 -20.42 -14.57 23.61
N GLU A 284 -20.71 -13.55 22.79
CA GLU A 284 -19.68 -12.65 22.26
C GLU A 284 -18.80 -12.00 23.34
N PRO A 285 -19.32 -11.58 24.52
CA PRO A 285 -18.45 -11.02 25.56
C PRO A 285 -17.40 -12.02 26.06
N TYR A 286 -17.75 -13.31 26.20
CA TYR A 286 -16.76 -14.34 26.57
C TYR A 286 -15.67 -14.48 25.53
N ASN A 287 -16.07 -14.62 24.27
CA ASN A 287 -15.11 -14.77 23.18
C ASN A 287 -14.18 -13.56 23.06
N SER A 288 -14.70 -12.36 23.36
CA SER A 288 -13.96 -11.12 23.25
C SER A 288 -12.93 -10.97 24.37
N ILE A 289 -13.28 -11.27 25.62
CA ILE A 289 -12.31 -11.25 26.74
C ILE A 289 -11.19 -12.27 26.51
N LEU A 290 -11.56 -13.51 26.15
CA LEU A 290 -10.59 -14.60 25.98
C LEU A 290 -9.60 -14.33 24.82
N THR A 291 -10.09 -13.79 23.70
CA THR A 291 -9.19 -13.45 22.60
C THR A 291 -8.32 -12.25 22.93
N THR A 292 -8.86 -11.20 23.56
CA THR A 292 -8.05 -10.04 23.95
C THR A 292 -6.94 -10.45 24.91
N HIS A 293 -7.23 -11.24 25.94
CA HIS A 293 -6.23 -11.74 26.88
C HIS A 293 -5.07 -12.47 26.18
N THR A 294 -5.40 -13.43 25.31
CA THR A 294 -4.38 -14.26 24.63
C THR A 294 -3.64 -13.51 23.52
N THR A 295 -4.26 -12.56 22.83
CA THR A 295 -3.59 -11.79 21.77
C THR A 295 -2.82 -10.57 22.29
N LEU A 296 -3.05 -10.14 23.55
CA LEU A 296 -2.45 -8.92 24.11
C LEU A 296 -0.92 -8.93 24.07
N GLU A 297 -0.27 -10.07 24.33
CA GLU A 297 1.19 -10.19 24.30
C GLU A 297 1.76 -10.37 22.89
N HIS A 298 0.90 -10.72 21.93
CA HIS A 298 1.31 -11.09 20.58
C HIS A 298 0.98 -10.01 19.55
N SER A 299 0.03 -9.11 19.80
CA SER A 299 -0.34 -8.02 18.90
C SER A 299 0.55 -6.81 19.12
N ASP A 300 1.09 -6.21 18.05
CA ASP A 300 1.86 -4.97 18.16
C ASP A 300 0.94 -3.74 18.16
N CYS A 301 -0.19 -3.82 17.45
CA CYS A 301 -1.21 -2.77 17.41
C CYS A 301 -2.53 -3.30 16.83
N ALA A 302 -3.63 -3.04 17.54
CA ALA A 302 -4.95 -3.53 17.21
C ALA A 302 -5.93 -2.38 16.95
N PHE A 303 -6.33 -2.21 15.70
CA PHE A 303 -7.34 -1.24 15.29
C PHE A 303 -8.73 -1.81 15.58
N MET A 304 -9.37 -1.27 16.62
CA MET A 304 -10.73 -1.64 16.97
C MET A 304 -11.75 -0.93 16.09
N VAL A 305 -12.74 -1.70 15.66
CA VAL A 305 -13.81 -1.26 14.77
C VAL A 305 -15.14 -1.72 15.34
N ASP A 306 -15.91 -0.80 15.88
CA ASP A 306 -17.21 -1.06 16.51
C ASP A 306 -18.33 -1.10 15.46
N ASN A 307 -19.03 -2.22 15.40
CA ASN A 307 -20.17 -2.39 14.51
C ASN A 307 -21.30 -1.40 14.81
N GLU A 308 -21.50 -0.99 16.07
CA GLU A 308 -22.56 -0.03 16.44
C GLU A 308 -22.23 1.36 15.91
N ALA A 309 -20.99 1.81 16.10
CA ALA A 309 -20.54 3.11 15.63
C ALA A 309 -20.64 3.23 14.11
N ILE A 310 -20.21 2.21 13.37
CA ILE A 310 -20.33 2.18 11.90
C ILE A 310 -21.80 2.16 11.48
N TYR A 311 -22.64 1.39 12.16
CA TYR A 311 -24.08 1.35 11.88
C TYR A 311 -24.72 2.74 12.02
N ASP A 312 -24.40 3.44 13.11
CA ASP A 312 -24.88 4.80 13.39
C ASP A 312 -24.35 5.82 12.36
N ILE A 313 -23.10 5.67 11.92
CA ILE A 313 -22.51 6.50 10.86
C ILE A 313 -23.23 6.26 9.52
N CYS A 314 -23.43 4.99 9.12
CA CYS A 314 -24.14 4.68 7.88
C CYS A 314 -25.57 5.23 7.88
N ARG A 315 -26.26 5.16 9.03
CA ARG A 315 -27.63 5.67 9.15
C ARG A 315 -27.71 7.19 9.10
N ARG A 316 -26.78 7.90 9.76
CA ARG A 316 -26.81 9.37 9.85
C ARG A 316 -26.19 10.06 8.64
N ASN A 317 -25.06 9.58 8.15
CA ASN A 317 -24.27 10.26 7.13
C ASN A 317 -24.58 9.78 5.71
N LEU A 318 -24.91 8.49 5.55
CA LEU A 318 -25.22 7.90 4.25
C LEU A 318 -26.74 7.80 3.99
N ASP A 319 -27.57 8.21 4.96
CA ASP A 319 -29.03 8.15 4.92
C ASP A 319 -29.60 6.74 4.64
N ILE A 320 -28.89 5.70 5.12
CA ILE A 320 -29.31 4.31 4.96
C ILE A 320 -30.15 3.90 6.18
N GLU A 321 -31.45 3.68 6.01
CA GLU A 321 -32.33 3.32 7.13
C GLU A 321 -31.94 2.01 7.83
N ARG A 322 -31.53 1.00 7.06
CA ARG A 322 -31.13 -0.33 7.54
C ARG A 322 -29.81 -0.77 6.88
N PRO A 323 -28.66 -0.33 7.42
CA PRO A 323 -27.35 -0.76 6.94
C PRO A 323 -27.20 -2.29 6.96
N THR A 324 -26.72 -2.85 5.86
CA THR A 324 -26.34 -4.27 5.76
C THR A 324 -24.83 -4.46 5.98
N TYR A 325 -24.37 -5.69 6.21
CA TYR A 325 -22.93 -5.97 6.29
C TYR A 325 -22.16 -5.53 5.05
N THR A 326 -22.78 -5.50 3.87
CA THR A 326 -22.13 -4.96 2.65
C THR A 326 -21.84 -3.46 2.79
N ASN A 327 -22.77 -2.69 3.38
CA ASN A 327 -22.56 -1.25 3.60
C ASN A 327 -21.47 -1.02 4.67
N LEU A 328 -21.53 -1.75 5.78
CA LEU A 328 -20.53 -1.66 6.85
C LEU A 328 -19.12 -2.01 6.31
N ASN A 329 -19.00 -3.14 5.61
CA ASN A 329 -17.73 -3.61 5.05
C ASN A 329 -17.16 -2.66 3.99
N ARG A 330 -18.02 -1.95 3.23
CA ARG A 330 -17.54 -0.90 2.31
C ARG A 330 -16.90 0.26 3.07
N LEU A 331 -17.49 0.71 4.17
CA LEU A 331 -16.91 1.77 4.99
C LEU A 331 -15.59 1.30 5.64
N ILE A 332 -15.58 0.11 6.24
CA ILE A 332 -14.37 -0.50 6.82
C ILE A 332 -13.26 -0.61 5.76
N SER A 333 -13.59 -1.06 4.55
CA SER A 333 -12.61 -1.19 3.46
C SER A 333 -11.96 0.14 3.06
N GLN A 334 -12.70 1.26 3.14
CA GLN A 334 -12.14 2.60 2.85
C GLN A 334 -11.15 3.05 3.92
N ILE A 335 -11.45 2.72 5.18
CA ILE A 335 -10.60 3.03 6.33
C ILE A 335 -9.33 2.18 6.27
N VAL A 336 -9.47 0.87 6.11
CA VAL A 336 -8.33 -0.06 5.93
C VAL A 336 -7.50 0.35 4.72
N SER A 337 -8.14 0.76 3.62
CA SER A 337 -7.42 1.30 2.46
C SER A 337 -6.64 2.56 2.79
N SER A 338 -7.11 3.39 3.72
CA SER A 338 -6.45 4.65 4.10
C SER A 338 -5.27 4.40 5.04
N ILE A 339 -5.41 3.46 5.97
CA ILE A 339 -4.34 3.02 6.88
C ILE A 339 -3.20 2.35 6.09
N THR A 340 -3.55 1.42 5.19
CA THR A 340 -2.57 0.71 4.34
C THR A 340 -2.11 1.52 3.12
N ALA A 341 -2.56 2.77 2.97
CA ALA A 341 -2.19 3.59 1.81
C ALA A 341 -0.70 3.91 1.80
N SER A 342 -0.10 4.15 2.96
CA SER A 342 1.34 4.44 3.11
C SER A 342 2.23 3.28 2.69
N LEU A 343 1.74 2.05 2.85
CA LEU A 343 2.47 0.83 2.48
C LEU A 343 2.38 0.54 0.97
N ARG A 344 1.31 0.99 0.32
CA ARG A 344 1.00 0.67 -1.09
C ARG A 344 1.43 1.74 -2.07
N PHE A 345 1.54 2.98 -1.60
CA PHE A 345 1.82 4.14 -2.44
C PHE A 345 2.93 4.97 -1.83
N ASP A 346 3.75 5.53 -2.70
CA ASP A 346 4.74 6.51 -2.29
C ASP A 346 4.04 7.85 -1.96
N GLY A 347 4.38 8.41 -0.82
CA GLY A 347 3.84 9.63 -0.24
C GLY A 347 4.95 10.51 0.34
N ALA A 348 4.61 11.76 0.66
CA ALA A 348 5.59 12.71 1.16
C ALA A 348 6.10 12.37 2.57
N LEU A 349 5.29 11.64 3.34
CA LEU A 349 5.66 11.01 4.61
C LEU A 349 5.02 9.61 4.63
N ASN A 350 5.81 8.60 4.30
CA ASN A 350 5.37 7.20 4.37
C ASN A 350 5.53 6.71 5.79
N VAL A 351 4.47 6.09 6.32
CA VAL A 351 4.49 5.40 7.61
C VAL A 351 4.63 3.91 7.34
N ASP A 352 5.74 3.32 7.76
CA ASP A 352 5.99 1.87 7.73
C ASP A 352 5.17 1.14 8.82
N LEU A 353 5.02 -0.19 8.71
CA LEU A 353 4.33 -1.00 9.72
C LEU A 353 4.93 -0.81 11.13
N THR A 354 6.25 -0.82 11.22
CA THR A 354 6.97 -0.59 12.48
C THR A 354 6.79 0.84 12.98
N GLU A 355 6.59 1.80 12.07
CA GLU A 355 6.31 3.18 12.45
C GLU A 355 4.91 3.36 13.03
N PHE A 356 3.93 2.50 12.72
CA PHE A 356 2.64 2.54 13.42
C PHE A 356 2.83 2.24 14.90
N GLN A 357 3.61 1.20 15.23
CA GLN A 357 3.92 0.84 16.62
C GLN A 357 4.65 2.00 17.33
N THR A 358 5.75 2.50 16.76
CA THR A 358 6.54 3.56 17.42
C THR A 358 5.81 4.89 17.54
N ASN A 359 4.86 5.21 16.65
CA ASN A 359 4.13 6.47 16.68
C ASN A 359 2.83 6.41 17.50
N LEU A 360 2.17 5.25 17.58
CA LEU A 360 0.84 5.13 18.22
C LEU A 360 0.88 4.41 19.56
N VAL A 361 1.88 3.56 19.82
CA VAL A 361 1.91 2.66 20.98
C VAL A 361 3.03 3.08 21.92
N PRO A 362 2.74 3.92 22.94
CA PRO A 362 3.75 4.34 23.92
C PRO A 362 4.12 3.20 24.88
N TYR A 363 3.13 2.38 25.25
CA TYR A 363 3.29 1.24 26.15
C TYR A 363 2.82 -0.03 25.45
N PRO A 364 3.55 -1.16 25.56
CA PRO A 364 3.20 -2.40 24.86
C PRO A 364 1.78 -2.91 25.10
N ARG A 365 1.21 -2.76 26.31
CA ARG A 365 -0.17 -3.19 26.63
C ARG A 365 -1.24 -2.24 26.07
N ILE A 366 -0.90 -0.97 25.85
CA ILE A 366 -1.84 0.08 25.41
C ILE A 366 -1.70 0.29 23.90
N HIS A 367 -2.02 -0.76 23.14
CA HIS A 367 -1.81 -0.80 21.69
C HIS A 367 -3.10 -0.73 20.86
N PHE A 368 -4.17 -0.15 21.44
CA PHE A 368 -5.49 -0.06 20.82
C PHE A 368 -5.82 1.37 20.36
N PRO A 369 -5.34 1.83 19.19
CA PRO A 369 -5.71 3.14 18.68
C PRO A 369 -7.16 3.18 18.19
N LEU A 370 -7.84 4.28 18.49
CA LEU A 370 -9.10 4.65 17.87
C LEU A 370 -8.89 5.04 16.42
N VAL A 371 -9.82 4.60 15.56
CA VAL A 371 -9.86 5.00 14.16
C VAL A 371 -11.01 5.96 13.93
N THR A 372 -10.75 7.05 13.22
CA THR A 372 -11.76 8.02 12.80
C THR A 372 -11.55 8.38 11.34
N TYR A 373 -12.63 8.47 10.56
CA TYR A 373 -12.54 8.76 9.13
C TYR A 373 -13.46 9.91 8.75
N ALA A 374 -12.92 10.86 7.99
CA ALA A 374 -13.67 11.98 7.46
C ALA A 374 -13.18 12.35 6.05
N PRO A 375 -14.07 12.79 5.15
CA PRO A 375 -15.51 12.89 5.33
C PRO A 375 -16.25 11.60 4.93
N ILE A 376 -17.43 11.41 5.52
CA ILE A 376 -18.36 10.34 5.18
C ILE A 376 -19.63 11.01 4.67
N ILE A 377 -19.80 11.02 3.34
CA ILE A 377 -20.88 11.72 2.65
C ILE A 377 -21.53 10.77 1.65
N SER A 378 -22.87 10.78 1.61
CA SER A 378 -23.67 10.11 0.58
C SER A 378 -23.41 10.66 -0.82
N ALA A 379 -23.48 9.81 -1.84
CA ALA A 379 -23.34 10.22 -3.25
C ALA A 379 -24.28 11.37 -3.66
N GLU A 380 -25.46 11.47 -3.03
CA GLU A 380 -26.46 12.52 -3.32
C GLU A 380 -26.06 13.89 -2.75
N LYS A 381 -25.43 13.91 -1.57
CA LYS A 381 -25.03 15.14 -0.85
C LYS A 381 -23.70 15.73 -1.36
N ALA A 382 -22.96 14.97 -2.16
CA ALA A 382 -21.61 15.30 -2.63
C ALA A 382 -21.49 16.65 -3.37
N TYR A 383 -22.55 17.09 -4.06
CA TYR A 383 -22.50 18.32 -4.88
C TYR A 383 -22.67 19.61 -4.08
N HIS A 384 -23.15 19.52 -2.84
CA HIS A 384 -23.53 20.68 -2.04
C HIS A 384 -22.44 21.14 -1.07
N GLU A 385 -21.45 20.29 -0.78
CA GLU A 385 -20.43 20.56 0.24
C GLU A 385 -19.02 20.44 -0.34
N GLN A 386 -18.31 21.56 -0.39
CA GLN A 386 -16.86 21.55 -0.60
C GLN A 386 -16.19 21.57 0.76
N LEU A 387 -15.55 20.47 1.13
CA LEU A 387 -14.87 20.36 2.41
C LEU A 387 -13.40 20.79 2.28
N SER A 388 -13.03 21.80 3.05
CA SER A 388 -11.65 22.24 3.23
C SER A 388 -10.85 21.27 4.09
N VAL A 389 -9.52 21.38 4.06
CA VAL A 389 -8.64 20.57 4.94
C VAL A 389 -8.98 20.84 6.41
N ALA A 390 -9.24 22.09 6.79
CA ALA A 390 -9.54 22.45 8.17
C ALA A 390 -10.86 21.85 8.69
N GLU A 391 -11.88 21.74 7.83
CA GLU A 391 -13.17 21.15 8.18
C GLU A 391 -13.04 19.64 8.36
N ILE A 392 -12.44 18.91 7.41
CA ILE A 392 -12.27 17.45 7.54
C ILE A 392 -11.41 17.09 8.76
N THR A 393 -10.37 17.90 9.04
CA THR A 393 -9.52 17.73 10.22
C THR A 393 -10.31 17.97 11.51
N SER A 394 -11.22 18.94 11.53
CA SER A 394 -12.09 19.18 12.69
C SER A 394 -13.11 18.07 12.90
N SER A 395 -13.69 17.53 11.82
CA SER A 395 -14.64 16.42 11.87
C SER A 395 -14.04 15.13 12.42
N CYS A 396 -12.71 14.94 12.34
CA CYS A 396 -12.03 13.81 12.98
C CYS A 396 -12.10 13.85 14.52
N PHE A 397 -12.26 15.02 15.13
CA PHE A 397 -12.37 15.14 16.58
C PHE A 397 -13.83 15.17 17.06
N GLU A 398 -14.79 14.99 16.16
CA GLU A 398 -16.19 14.85 16.51
C GLU A 398 -16.49 13.39 16.87
N PRO A 399 -17.09 13.11 18.05
CA PRO A 399 -17.43 11.75 18.46
C PRO A 399 -18.31 11.00 17.45
N ASN A 400 -19.08 11.75 16.64
CA ASN A 400 -19.97 11.19 15.64
C ASN A 400 -19.26 10.47 14.49
N SER A 401 -18.00 10.83 14.20
CA SER A 401 -17.23 10.26 13.10
C SER A 401 -16.37 9.07 13.52
N GLN A 402 -16.32 8.77 14.83
CA GLN A 402 -15.43 7.77 15.40
C GLN A 402 -15.95 6.36 15.16
N MET A 403 -15.02 5.43 14.94
CA MET A 403 -15.34 4.03 14.65
C MET A 403 -15.51 3.19 15.92
N VAL A 404 -15.31 3.76 17.09
CA VAL A 404 -15.56 3.14 18.39
C VAL A 404 -16.40 4.10 19.21
N LYS A 405 -17.46 3.59 19.84
CA LYS A 405 -18.34 4.39 20.67
C LYS A 405 -17.70 4.67 22.02
N CYS A 406 -17.00 5.78 22.16
CA CYS A 406 -16.55 6.32 23.44
C CYS A 406 -16.55 7.84 23.36
N ASP A 407 -16.50 8.54 24.50
CA ASP A 407 -16.33 9.99 24.50
C ASP A 407 -14.86 10.37 24.73
N PRO A 408 -14.11 10.82 23.71
CA PRO A 408 -12.71 11.22 23.87
C PRO A 408 -12.52 12.42 24.78
N ARG A 409 -13.58 13.15 25.12
CA ARG A 409 -13.50 14.31 26.02
C ARG A 409 -13.29 13.90 27.47
N HIS A 410 -13.65 12.66 27.83
CA HIS A 410 -13.39 12.10 29.15
C HIS A 410 -12.01 11.43 29.23
N GLY A 411 -11.28 11.34 28.12
CA GLY A 411 -9.95 10.75 28.06
C GLY A 411 -8.88 11.77 27.69
N LYS A 412 -7.63 11.30 27.73
CA LYS A 412 -6.46 12.01 27.24
C LYS A 412 -5.91 11.33 26.00
N TYR A 413 -5.36 12.12 25.09
CA TYR A 413 -4.69 11.61 23.89
C TYR A 413 -3.21 11.36 24.20
N MET A 414 -2.74 10.15 23.92
CA MET A 414 -1.32 9.79 24.00
C MET A 414 -0.61 10.08 22.68
N ALA A 415 -1.25 9.73 21.57
CA ALA A 415 -0.72 9.90 20.23
C ALA A 415 -1.83 10.13 19.22
N CYS A 416 -1.56 10.89 18.16
CA CYS A 416 -2.48 11.18 17.06
C CYS A 416 -1.74 11.17 15.73
N CYS A 417 -2.08 10.24 14.85
CA CYS A 417 -1.59 10.20 13.47
C CYS A 417 -2.72 10.57 12.51
N MET A 418 -2.45 11.55 11.65
CA MET A 418 -3.38 12.08 10.65
C MET A 418 -2.91 11.64 9.26
N LEU A 419 -3.66 10.72 8.64
CA LEU A 419 -3.36 10.19 7.32
C LEU A 419 -4.25 10.84 6.27
N TYR A 420 -3.74 11.88 5.61
CA TYR A 420 -4.43 12.60 4.55
C TYR A 420 -4.27 11.92 3.19
N ARG A 421 -5.33 11.97 2.40
CA ARG A 421 -5.37 11.44 1.03
C ARG A 421 -6.00 12.43 0.06
N GLY A 422 -5.41 12.57 -1.12
CA GLY A 422 -5.91 13.37 -2.24
C GLY A 422 -5.29 14.75 -2.35
N ASP A 423 -6.08 15.73 -2.80
CA ASP A 423 -5.64 17.11 -3.00
C ASP A 423 -5.51 17.83 -1.66
N VAL A 424 -4.32 17.69 -1.03
CA VAL A 424 -4.01 18.23 0.28
C VAL A 424 -2.67 18.94 0.26
N VAL A 425 -2.68 20.22 0.62
CA VAL A 425 -1.48 21.05 0.72
C VAL A 425 -0.90 20.95 2.15
N PRO A 426 0.40 20.61 2.32
CA PRO A 426 1.00 20.46 3.65
C PRO A 426 0.88 21.69 4.54
N LYS A 427 0.88 22.90 3.95
CA LYS A 427 0.69 24.16 4.67
C LYS A 427 -0.69 24.22 5.36
N ASP A 428 -1.74 23.82 4.65
CA ASP A 428 -3.11 23.86 5.18
C ASP A 428 -3.31 22.85 6.30
N VAL A 429 -2.65 21.71 6.21
CA VAL A 429 -2.63 20.70 7.29
C VAL A 429 -2.01 21.26 8.57
N ASN A 430 -0.86 21.93 8.46
CA ASN A 430 -0.21 22.53 9.63
C ASN A 430 -1.06 23.62 10.28
N VAL A 431 -1.74 24.45 9.47
CA VAL A 431 -2.67 25.47 9.96
C VAL A 431 -3.88 24.82 10.65
N ALA A 432 -4.45 23.76 10.05
CA ALA A 432 -5.56 23.02 10.64
C ALA A 432 -5.18 22.38 11.98
N ILE A 433 -4.02 21.72 12.06
CA ILE A 433 -3.52 21.12 13.31
C ILE A 433 -3.23 22.18 14.36
N ALA A 434 -2.66 23.32 13.99
CA ALA A 434 -2.46 24.43 14.93
C ALA A 434 -3.79 24.93 15.51
N ALA A 435 -4.85 25.02 14.69
CA ALA A 435 -6.19 25.39 15.15
C ALA A 435 -6.86 24.32 16.03
N ILE A 436 -6.55 23.03 15.82
CA ILE A 436 -7.01 21.95 16.69
C ILE A 436 -6.32 22.00 18.05
N LYS A 437 -5.00 22.25 18.08
CA LYS A 437 -4.21 22.34 19.32
C LYS A 437 -4.64 23.47 20.25
N THR A 438 -5.28 24.52 19.74
CA THR A 438 -5.80 25.62 20.58
C THR A 438 -7.14 25.29 21.24
N LYS A 439 -7.83 24.21 20.81
CA LYS A 439 -9.12 23.80 21.40
C LYS A 439 -8.88 23.11 22.74
N ARG A 440 -9.48 23.67 23.80
CA ARG A 440 -9.41 23.11 25.17
C ARG A 440 -10.04 21.73 25.34
N THR A 441 -10.88 21.31 24.39
CA THR A 441 -11.56 20.00 24.40
C THR A 441 -10.63 18.84 24.08
N ILE A 442 -9.43 19.11 23.57
CA ILE A 442 -8.46 18.09 23.17
C ILE A 442 -7.30 18.17 24.15
N GLN A 443 -7.25 17.22 25.06
CA GLN A 443 -6.22 17.14 26.08
C GLN A 443 -5.25 16.03 25.72
N PHE A 444 -3.96 16.37 25.67
CA PHE A 444 -2.90 15.37 25.55
C PHE A 444 -2.39 15.05 26.95
N VAL A 445 -1.83 13.85 27.10
CA VAL A 445 -1.01 13.51 28.27
C VAL A 445 0.18 14.48 28.39
N ASP A 446 0.56 14.79 29.62
CA ASP A 446 1.59 15.76 29.97
C ASP A 446 2.98 15.41 29.41
N TRP A 447 3.33 14.12 29.38
CA TRP A 447 4.59 13.62 28.84
C TRP A 447 4.62 13.58 27.29
N CYS A 448 3.51 13.84 26.61
CA CYS A 448 3.45 13.92 25.13
C CYS A 448 2.84 15.24 24.61
N PRO A 449 3.54 16.38 24.72
CA PRO A 449 3.02 17.68 24.32
C PRO A 449 2.93 17.90 22.78
N THR A 450 3.55 17.04 21.96
CA THR A 450 3.60 17.18 20.49
C THR A 450 3.16 15.93 19.73
N GLY A 451 2.07 15.29 20.18
CA GLY A 451 1.60 13.98 19.68
C GLY A 451 1.02 13.91 18.27
N PHE A 452 1.18 14.90 17.39
CA PHE A 452 0.63 14.86 16.02
C PHE A 452 1.65 14.40 14.98
N LYS A 453 1.35 13.29 14.31
CA LYS A 453 2.05 12.79 13.13
C LYS A 453 1.19 12.97 11.89
N VAL A 454 1.78 13.26 10.74
CA VAL A 454 1.05 13.63 9.53
C VAL A 454 1.56 12.85 8.33
N GLY A 455 0.75 11.92 7.82
CA GLY A 455 0.98 11.27 6.53
C GLY A 455 0.20 11.96 5.42
N ILE A 456 0.81 12.19 4.25
CA ILE A 456 0.12 12.77 3.08
C ILE A 456 0.37 11.90 1.86
N ASN A 457 -0.72 11.40 1.27
CA ASN A 457 -0.72 10.70 0.00
C ASN A 457 -1.55 11.49 -1.03
N TYR A 458 -0.93 11.89 -2.14
CA TYR A 458 -1.57 12.71 -3.16
C TYR A 458 -2.61 11.97 -4.02
N GLN A 459 -2.71 10.65 -3.90
CA GLN A 459 -3.72 9.89 -4.63
C GLN A 459 -5.11 10.06 -4.00
N PRO A 460 -6.12 10.49 -4.76
CA PRO A 460 -7.46 10.69 -4.24
C PRO A 460 -8.07 9.35 -3.74
N PRO A 461 -8.93 9.40 -2.72
CA PRO A 461 -9.71 8.24 -2.29
C PRO A 461 -10.51 7.65 -3.46
N THR A 462 -10.51 6.33 -3.58
CA THR A 462 -11.26 5.62 -4.63
C THR A 462 -12.48 4.97 -4.02
N VAL A 463 -13.65 5.25 -4.56
CA VAL A 463 -14.90 4.61 -4.15
C VAL A 463 -15.22 3.40 -5.02
N VAL A 464 -15.87 2.41 -4.43
CA VAL A 464 -16.35 1.22 -5.15
C VAL A 464 -17.52 1.63 -6.05
N PRO A 465 -17.56 1.23 -7.34
CA PRO A 465 -18.72 1.46 -8.20
C PRO A 465 -19.99 0.86 -7.59
N GLY A 466 -21.08 1.62 -7.53
CA GLY A 466 -22.32 1.21 -6.83
C GLY A 466 -22.18 1.19 -5.30
N GLY A 467 -21.15 1.86 -4.76
CA GLY A 467 -20.99 2.14 -3.35
C GLY A 467 -21.80 3.35 -2.89
N ASP A 468 -22.00 3.44 -1.58
CA ASP A 468 -22.84 4.46 -0.94
C ASP A 468 -22.09 5.78 -0.72
N LEU A 469 -20.76 5.75 -0.81
CA LEU A 469 -19.88 6.88 -0.58
C LEU A 469 -19.69 7.74 -1.83
N ALA A 470 -19.73 9.06 -1.63
CA ALA A 470 -19.40 10.05 -2.63
C ALA A 470 -17.93 10.01 -3.05
N LYS A 471 -17.66 10.37 -4.32
CA LYS A 471 -16.30 10.66 -4.77
C LYS A 471 -15.84 11.98 -4.16
N VAL A 472 -14.84 11.92 -3.30
CA VAL A 472 -14.25 13.09 -2.64
C VAL A 472 -12.84 13.35 -3.17
N GLN A 473 -12.48 14.63 -3.28
CA GLN A 473 -11.12 15.03 -3.71
C GLN A 473 -10.08 14.83 -2.62
N ARG A 474 -10.51 14.87 -1.35
CA ARG A 474 -9.67 14.75 -0.17
C ARG A 474 -10.39 14.01 0.94
N ALA A 475 -9.63 13.24 1.72
CA ALA A 475 -10.10 12.58 2.93
C ALA A 475 -8.95 12.48 3.95
N VAL A 476 -9.30 12.19 5.18
CA VAL A 476 -8.39 12.03 6.29
C VAL A 476 -8.84 10.84 7.16
N CYS A 477 -7.87 10.00 7.51
CA CYS A 477 -8.03 8.95 8.50
C CYS A 477 -7.18 9.33 9.70
N MET A 478 -7.81 9.57 10.84
CA MET A 478 -7.13 9.80 12.11
C MET A 478 -7.00 8.48 12.85
N LEU A 479 -5.79 8.20 13.33
CA LEU A 479 -5.48 7.12 14.26
C LEU A 479 -5.04 7.77 15.56
N SER A 480 -5.83 7.64 16.61
CA SER A 480 -5.57 8.30 17.88
C SER A 480 -5.55 7.30 19.01
N ASN A 481 -4.45 7.20 19.73
CA ASN A 481 -4.42 6.42 20.96
C ASN A 481 -4.90 7.31 22.11
N THR A 482 -6.02 6.94 22.72
CA THR A 482 -6.67 7.71 23.78
C THR A 482 -7.16 6.79 24.89
N THR A 483 -7.08 7.27 26.13
CA THR A 483 -7.55 6.52 27.30
C THR A 483 -9.07 6.35 27.33
N ALA A 484 -9.83 7.13 26.55
CA ALA A 484 -11.29 6.99 26.46
C ALA A 484 -11.75 5.61 25.96
N ILE A 485 -10.86 4.85 25.30
CA ILE A 485 -11.16 3.49 24.87
C ILE A 485 -11.43 2.53 26.03
N ALA A 486 -10.97 2.86 27.24
CA ALA A 486 -11.28 2.11 28.47
C ALA A 486 -12.80 1.98 28.70
N GLU A 487 -13.61 2.96 28.28
CA GLU A 487 -15.07 2.86 28.35
C GLU A 487 -15.62 1.68 27.52
N ALA A 488 -14.96 1.33 26.41
CA ALA A 488 -15.36 0.19 25.60
C ALA A 488 -15.03 -1.14 26.28
N TRP A 489 -13.89 -1.23 26.97
CA TRP A 489 -13.51 -2.39 27.78
C TRP A 489 -14.46 -2.58 28.97
N ALA A 490 -14.74 -1.51 29.72
CA ALA A 490 -15.64 -1.54 30.88
C ALA A 490 -17.05 -2.05 30.53
N ARG A 491 -17.59 -1.67 29.36
CA ARG A 491 -18.89 -2.19 28.90
C ARG A 491 -18.86 -3.68 28.58
N LEU A 492 -17.74 -4.19 28.12
CA LEU A 492 -17.55 -5.59 27.78
C LEU A 492 -17.38 -6.42 29.04
N ASP A 493 -16.54 -5.96 29.95
CA ASP A 493 -16.28 -6.54 31.27
C ASP A 493 -17.56 -6.62 32.10
N HIS A 494 -18.37 -5.56 32.12
CA HIS A 494 -19.65 -5.58 32.81
C HIS A 494 -20.58 -6.69 32.28
N LYS A 495 -20.64 -6.90 30.95
CA LYS A 495 -21.46 -7.97 30.35
C LYS A 495 -20.90 -9.35 30.68
N PHE A 496 -19.57 -9.49 30.65
CA PHE A 496 -18.91 -10.72 31.05
C PHE A 496 -19.26 -11.08 32.50
N ASP A 497 -19.12 -10.13 33.42
CA ASP A 497 -19.35 -10.32 34.85
C ASP A 497 -20.79 -10.77 35.13
N LEU A 498 -21.78 -10.16 34.46
CA LEU A 498 -23.19 -10.55 34.57
C LEU A 498 -23.44 -12.01 34.17
N MET A 499 -22.81 -12.48 33.09
CA MET A 499 -22.97 -13.86 32.63
C MET A 499 -22.17 -14.84 33.50
N TYR A 500 -20.92 -14.49 33.83
CA TYR A 500 -20.00 -15.35 34.56
C TYR A 500 -20.41 -15.53 36.02
N ALA A 501 -21.02 -14.53 36.65
CA ALA A 501 -21.59 -14.64 37.99
C ALA A 501 -22.66 -15.75 38.11
N LYS A 502 -23.29 -16.15 37.01
CA LYS A 502 -24.24 -17.27 36.94
C LYS A 502 -23.67 -18.52 36.27
N ARG A 503 -22.39 -18.49 35.87
CA ARG A 503 -21.74 -19.52 35.05
C ARG A 503 -22.58 -19.90 33.82
N ALA A 504 -23.28 -18.92 33.24
CA ALA A 504 -24.10 -19.14 32.06
C ALA A 504 -23.19 -19.52 30.89
N PHE A 505 -23.56 -20.52 30.09
CA PHE A 505 -22.82 -20.98 28.90
C PHE A 505 -21.38 -21.51 29.10
N VAL A 506 -20.80 -21.43 30.30
CA VAL A 506 -19.42 -21.88 30.60
C VAL A 506 -19.18 -23.35 30.23
N HIS A 507 -20.16 -24.21 30.43
CA HIS A 507 -20.07 -25.64 30.12
C HIS A 507 -19.76 -25.95 28.64
N TRP A 508 -20.14 -25.06 27.71
CA TRP A 508 -19.79 -25.22 26.30
C TRP A 508 -18.29 -25.04 26.04
N TYR A 509 -17.63 -24.18 26.81
CA TYR A 509 -16.20 -23.92 26.68
C TYR A 509 -15.41 -25.04 27.35
N VAL A 510 -15.78 -25.42 28.58
CA VAL A 510 -15.13 -26.50 29.32
C VAL A 510 -15.30 -27.85 28.61
N GLY A 511 -16.45 -28.09 27.97
CA GLY A 511 -16.69 -29.30 27.18
C GLY A 511 -15.78 -29.44 25.96
N GLU A 512 -15.13 -28.36 25.53
CA GLU A 512 -14.24 -28.31 24.35
C GLU A 512 -12.75 -28.23 24.77
N GLY A 513 -12.44 -28.61 26.01
CA GLY A 513 -11.06 -28.78 26.49
C GLY A 513 -10.39 -27.53 27.04
N MET A 514 -11.15 -26.45 27.27
CA MET A 514 -10.68 -25.25 27.96
C MET A 514 -10.85 -25.40 29.47
N GLU A 515 -9.89 -24.94 30.28
CA GLU A 515 -10.05 -24.95 31.73
C GLU A 515 -10.94 -23.80 32.20
N GLU A 516 -11.77 -24.04 33.24
CA GLU A 516 -12.64 -22.99 33.77
C GLU A 516 -11.84 -21.81 34.36
N GLY A 517 -10.62 -22.07 34.84
CA GLY A 517 -9.73 -21.05 35.41
C GLY A 517 -9.28 -19.98 34.42
N GLU A 518 -9.24 -20.29 33.12
CA GLU A 518 -8.87 -19.32 32.07
C GLU A 518 -9.84 -18.14 31.99
N PHE A 519 -11.12 -18.34 32.36
CA PHE A 519 -12.09 -17.23 32.41
C PHE A 519 -11.74 -16.19 33.47
N SER A 520 -11.31 -16.65 34.66
CA SER A 520 -10.88 -15.76 35.73
C SER A 520 -9.59 -15.04 35.38
N GLU A 521 -8.60 -15.77 34.83
CA GLU A 521 -7.31 -15.20 34.42
C GLU A 521 -7.49 -14.11 33.36
N ALA A 522 -8.27 -14.40 32.30
CA ALA A 522 -8.53 -13.43 31.25
C ALA A 522 -9.27 -12.19 31.77
N ARG A 523 -10.18 -12.36 32.74
CA ARG A 523 -10.91 -11.25 33.36
C ARG A 523 -10.02 -10.39 34.26
N GLU A 524 -9.09 -11.00 34.98
CA GLU A 524 -8.10 -10.32 35.83
C GLU A 524 -7.11 -9.51 34.98
N ASP A 525 -6.65 -10.07 33.85
CA ASP A 525 -5.77 -9.36 32.92
C ASP A 525 -6.45 -8.16 32.25
N LEU A 526 -7.74 -8.27 31.90
CA LEU A 526 -8.50 -7.12 31.41
C LEU A 526 -8.75 -6.07 32.51
N ALA A 527 -8.98 -6.48 33.77
CA ALA A 527 -9.05 -5.53 34.88
C ALA A 527 -7.73 -4.78 35.08
N ALA A 528 -6.60 -5.47 34.92
CA ALA A 528 -5.28 -4.83 34.95
C ALA A 528 -5.10 -3.86 33.77
N LEU A 529 -5.58 -4.21 32.57
CA LEU A 529 -5.56 -3.31 31.42
C LEU A 529 -6.42 -2.05 31.65
N GLU A 530 -7.60 -2.16 32.26
CA GLU A 530 -8.41 -0.99 32.63
C GLU A 530 -7.65 -0.07 33.58
N LYS A 531 -6.99 -0.65 34.58
CA LYS A 531 -6.14 0.10 35.52
C LYS A 531 -4.95 0.76 34.81
N ASP A 532 -4.32 0.10 33.86
CA ASP A 532 -3.23 0.69 33.05
C ASP A 532 -3.72 1.96 32.32
N TYR A 533 -4.97 1.98 31.82
CA TYR A 533 -5.55 3.18 31.21
C TYR A 533 -5.89 4.29 32.21
N GLU A 534 -6.32 3.93 33.43
CA GLU A 534 -6.56 4.89 34.50
C GLU A 534 -5.26 5.55 34.95
N GLU A 535 -4.19 4.78 35.16
CA GLU A 535 -2.86 5.27 35.55
C GLU A 535 -2.22 6.16 34.48
N VAL A 536 -2.48 5.92 33.19
CA VAL A 536 -2.03 6.83 32.11
C VAL A 536 -2.91 8.08 32.01
N GLY A 537 -4.12 8.02 32.55
CA GLY A 537 -5.07 9.13 32.59
C GLY A 537 -4.80 10.14 33.70
N THR A 538 -4.15 9.74 34.79
CA THR A 538 -3.76 10.63 35.90
C THR A 538 -2.61 11.55 35.49
N ASP A 539 -2.64 12.81 35.94
CA ASP A 539 -1.56 13.76 35.67
C ASP A 539 -0.38 13.51 36.62
N SER A 540 0.86 13.67 36.14
CA SER A 540 2.07 13.48 36.96
C SER A 540 2.11 14.35 38.23
N PHE A 541 1.33 15.43 38.24
CA PHE A 541 1.26 16.40 39.34
C PHE A 541 0.25 16.04 40.46
N GLU A 542 -0.63 15.06 40.25
CA GLU A 542 -1.54 14.62 41.31
C GLU A 542 -0.84 13.66 42.30
N GLU A 543 0.13 12.87 41.84
CA GLU A 543 0.90 11.95 42.72
C GLU A 543 1.90 12.66 43.64
N GLU A 544 2.46 13.82 43.24
CA GLU A 544 3.39 14.58 44.10
C GLU A 544 2.68 15.26 45.28
N ASN A 545 1.39 15.62 45.15
CA ASN A 545 0.65 16.29 46.22
C ASN A 545 0.10 15.33 47.29
N GLU A 546 -0.04 14.03 47.00
CA GLU A 546 -0.43 13.05 48.03
C GLU A 546 0.75 12.59 48.91
N GLY A 547 1.98 12.92 48.54
CA GLY A 547 3.20 12.60 49.30
C GLY A 547 3.65 13.64 50.33
N GLU A 548 3.05 14.84 50.35
CA GLU A 548 3.45 15.95 51.23
C GLU A 548 2.53 16.18 52.45
N GLU A 549 1.51 15.34 52.66
CA GLU A 549 0.72 15.34 53.91
C GLU A 549 1.13 14.21 54.87
N PHE A 550 2.32 14.31 55.50
CA PHE A 550 2.61 13.60 56.77
C PHE A 550 3.56 14.37 57.70
#